data_AF-G7VPR5-F1
#
_entry.id   AF-G7VPR5-F1
#
_cell.length_a   1.000
_cell.length_b   1.000
_cell.length_c   1.000
_cell.angle_alpha   90.00
_cell.angle_beta   90.00
_cell.angle_gamma   90.00
#
_symmetry.space_group_name_H-M   'P 1'
#
loop_
_entity.id
_entity.type
_entity.pdbx_description
1 polymer ?
#
loop_
_entity_poly.entity_id
_entity_poly.type
_entity_poly.pdbx_seq_one_letter_code
_entity_poly.pdbx_strand_id
1 'polypeptide(L)'
;MNSLLACHVAEPAPMGSYRPEEVTFLLKDLSQYAIEDVYEYTPPKAYMDLFYSTLKEQARKVALTVGIVSELIYARHGERTVLASIRRDGTPIGVLIKRYLQLVHDVDLPHYSFSILRPHVDQNALIYMLQRHPDYHIQFIDSWTGKGATRRVLTDVVKSFNATYGTNLQDDIAVLADIGHCSSTFGTRDDFLIPSALLNAHVNGLISKSVMQEDLIGPGDFHGARYYREWAEDDVSHVFVDTIAAEFAHITEEARRQAEAWIANPQYMKETWQGLHNLQELMRQYGIDDNTFLKPGVGETTRVLLIQSPWKVLVKRPDDPYIRHILHLAAERGVPVEVDPDLTFACCAIIKPEAGV
;
A
#
# COMPACT_ATOMS: atom_id res chain seq x y z
N MET A 1 -17.00 29.89 -12.88
CA MET A 1 -15.55 29.56 -12.88
C MET A 1 -15.39 28.27 -12.11
N ASN A 2 -14.73 27.26 -12.69
CA ASN A 2 -14.47 26.00 -12.01
C ASN A 2 -13.56 26.28 -10.80
N SER A 3 -14.05 26.09 -9.57
CA SER A 3 -13.30 26.43 -8.34
C SER A 3 -11.98 25.68 -8.26
N LEU A 4 -11.91 24.48 -8.84
CA LEU A 4 -10.69 23.67 -8.95
C LEU A 4 -9.58 24.40 -9.73
N LEU A 5 -9.90 25.07 -10.85
CA LEU A 5 -8.90 25.74 -11.70
C LEU A 5 -8.37 27.04 -11.10
N ALA A 6 -9.05 27.57 -10.07
CA ALA A 6 -8.61 28.78 -9.36
C ALA A 6 -7.64 28.47 -8.21
N CYS A 7 -7.51 27.20 -7.81
CA CYS A 7 -6.57 26.77 -6.78
C CYS A 7 -5.14 26.84 -7.31
N HIS A 8 -4.26 27.50 -6.55
CA HIS A 8 -2.83 27.50 -6.82
C HIS A 8 -2.16 26.39 -5.98
N VAL A 9 -1.62 25.37 -6.65
CA VAL A 9 -0.86 24.28 -6.02
C VAL A 9 0.61 24.40 -6.43
N ALA A 10 1.52 24.11 -5.51
CA ALA A 10 2.95 24.08 -5.80
C ALA A 10 3.30 23.02 -6.86
N GLU A 11 4.31 23.30 -7.68
CA GLU A 11 4.88 22.26 -8.55
C GLU A 11 5.71 21.26 -7.72
N PRO A 12 5.65 19.96 -8.03
CA PRO A 12 6.40 18.95 -7.29
C PRO A 12 7.92 19.11 -7.51
N ALA A 13 8.67 19.04 -6.42
CA ALA A 13 10.13 19.01 -6.47
C ALA A 13 10.64 17.59 -6.76
N PRO A 14 11.79 17.42 -7.46
CA PRO A 14 12.40 16.11 -7.62
C PRO A 14 12.71 15.46 -6.28
N MET A 15 12.11 14.31 -6.03
CA MET A 15 12.21 13.60 -4.76
C MET A 15 12.24 12.09 -4.98
N GLY A 16 12.90 11.39 -4.05
CA GLY A 16 12.98 9.95 -4.03
C GLY A 16 13.98 9.38 -5.01
N SER A 17 14.15 8.06 -4.97
CA SER A 17 15.16 7.36 -5.74
C SER A 17 14.65 6.68 -7.02
N TYR A 18 13.33 6.58 -7.21
CA TYR A 18 12.77 6.12 -8.48
C TYR A 18 13.07 7.10 -9.63
N ARG A 19 13.02 6.62 -10.87
CA ARG A 19 13.27 7.50 -12.01
C ARG A 19 12.08 8.47 -12.21
N PRO A 20 12.31 9.73 -12.61
CA PRO A 20 11.23 10.70 -12.78
C PRO A 20 10.13 10.27 -13.76
N GLU A 21 10.47 9.48 -14.77
CA GLU A 21 9.51 8.91 -15.71
C GLU A 21 8.60 7.83 -15.08
N GLU A 22 9.04 7.19 -14.00
CA GLU A 22 8.29 6.12 -13.33
C GLU A 22 7.29 6.66 -12.31
N VAL A 23 7.63 7.72 -11.59
CA VAL A 23 6.76 8.32 -10.58
C VAL A 23 7.13 9.77 -10.29
N THR A 24 6.12 10.63 -10.18
CA THR A 24 6.26 11.97 -9.61
C THR A 24 5.76 11.99 -8.17
N PHE A 25 6.60 12.40 -7.22
CA PHE A 25 6.16 12.56 -5.83
C PHE A 25 5.49 13.92 -5.63
N LEU A 26 4.23 13.90 -5.21
CA LEU A 26 3.46 15.08 -4.80
C LEU A 26 3.64 15.28 -3.30
N LEU A 27 4.84 15.74 -2.93
CA LEU A 27 5.27 15.93 -1.54
C LEU A 27 6.16 17.17 -1.43
N LYS A 28 6.08 17.84 -0.28
CA LYS A 28 7.03 18.90 0.07
C LYS A 28 8.30 18.29 0.67
N ASP A 29 9.46 18.68 0.13
CA ASP A 29 10.76 18.26 0.66
C ASP A 29 11.08 18.99 1.97
N LEU A 30 11.08 18.21 3.05
CA LEU A 30 11.40 18.67 4.39
C LEU A 30 12.75 18.14 4.90
N SER A 31 13.62 17.63 4.02
CA SER A 31 14.90 17.00 4.40
C SER A 31 15.87 17.94 5.13
N GLN A 32 15.72 19.26 4.94
CA GLN A 32 16.52 20.28 5.62
C GLN A 32 16.04 20.58 7.06
N TYR A 33 14.86 20.09 7.45
CA TYR A 33 14.29 20.32 8.78
C TYR A 33 14.49 19.11 9.69
N ALA A 34 14.76 19.37 10.97
CA ALA A 34 14.78 18.34 12.00
C ALA A 34 13.34 18.09 12.47
N ILE A 35 12.71 17.06 11.91
CA ILE A 35 11.34 16.65 12.25
C ILE A 35 11.44 15.29 12.94
N GLU A 36 11.14 15.21 14.23
CA GLU A 36 11.31 13.96 14.99
C GLU A 36 10.43 12.82 14.44
N ASP A 37 9.20 13.14 14.03
CA ASP A 37 8.18 12.17 13.59
C ASP A 37 8.50 11.45 12.27
N VAL A 38 9.47 11.94 11.48
CA VAL A 38 9.86 11.30 10.22
C VAL A 38 11.05 10.37 10.34
N TYR A 39 11.81 10.38 11.44
CA TYR A 39 13.05 9.59 11.54
C TYR A 39 12.78 8.09 11.44
N GLU A 40 13.43 7.48 10.46
CA GLU A 40 13.52 6.05 10.29
C GLU A 40 14.95 5.57 10.60
N TYR A 41 15.09 4.27 10.81
CA TYR A 41 16.37 3.64 11.12
C TYR A 41 16.79 2.72 9.99
N THR A 42 18.10 2.57 9.78
CA THR A 42 18.66 1.57 8.89
C THR A 42 18.25 0.16 9.36
N PRO A 43 17.64 -0.66 8.49
CA PRO A 43 17.23 -2.01 8.83
C PRO A 43 18.43 -2.85 9.29
N PRO A 44 18.29 -3.66 10.35
CA PRO A 44 19.33 -4.63 10.71
C PRO A 44 19.61 -5.60 9.57
N LYS A 45 20.83 -6.16 9.50
CA LYS A 45 21.21 -7.13 8.45
C LYS A 45 20.20 -8.27 8.29
N ALA A 46 19.66 -8.81 9.39
CA ALA A 46 18.67 -9.89 9.34
C ALA A 46 17.38 -9.50 8.59
N TYR A 47 16.97 -8.23 8.63
CA TYR A 47 15.82 -7.74 7.85
C TYR A 47 16.15 -7.67 6.37
N MET A 48 17.35 -7.21 6.03
CA MET A 48 17.81 -7.19 4.64
C MET A 48 17.92 -8.61 4.08
N ASP A 49 18.50 -9.54 4.84
CA ASP A 49 18.59 -10.96 4.45
C ASP A 49 17.18 -11.57 4.21
N LEU A 50 16.22 -11.28 5.10
CA LEU A 50 14.82 -11.71 4.96
C LEU A 50 14.15 -11.06 3.74
N PHE A 51 14.43 -9.79 3.47
CA PHE A 51 13.94 -9.11 2.27
C PHE A 51 14.44 -9.80 1.00
N TYR A 52 15.75 -10.02 0.86
CA TYR A 52 16.32 -10.62 -0.34
C TYR A 52 15.82 -12.06 -0.57
N SER A 53 15.70 -12.86 0.50
CA SER A 53 15.16 -14.22 0.38
C SER A 53 13.69 -14.21 -0.02
N THR A 54 12.86 -13.38 0.65
CA THR A 54 11.43 -13.26 0.35
C THR A 54 11.21 -12.72 -1.06
N LEU A 55 11.99 -11.73 -1.51
CA LEU A 55 11.91 -11.19 -2.86
C LEU A 55 12.17 -12.27 -3.90
N LYS A 56 13.25 -13.05 -3.73
CA LYS A 56 13.57 -14.14 -4.64
C LYS A 56 12.49 -15.22 -4.69
N GLU A 57 11.94 -15.60 -3.53
CA GLU A 57 10.92 -16.64 -3.44
C GLU A 57 9.55 -16.19 -3.99
N GLN A 58 9.21 -14.91 -3.82
CA GLN A 58 7.87 -14.38 -4.13
C GLN A 58 7.80 -13.55 -5.41
N ALA A 59 8.92 -13.28 -6.09
CA ALA A 59 8.99 -12.39 -7.27
C ALA A 59 7.90 -12.70 -8.30
N ARG A 60 7.80 -13.96 -8.73
CA ARG A 60 6.79 -14.40 -9.71
C ARG A 60 5.36 -14.19 -9.19
N LYS A 61 5.09 -14.49 -7.91
CA LYS A 61 3.75 -14.32 -7.32
C LYS A 61 3.36 -12.84 -7.28
N VAL A 62 4.28 -11.97 -6.84
CA VAL A 62 4.07 -10.52 -6.85
C VAL A 62 3.85 -10.03 -8.27
N ALA A 63 4.66 -10.48 -9.23
CA ALA A 63 4.54 -10.10 -10.64
C ALA A 63 3.19 -10.49 -11.25
N LEU A 64 2.74 -11.72 -11.00
CA LEU A 64 1.41 -12.18 -11.43
C LEU A 64 0.30 -11.32 -10.82
N THR A 65 0.42 -11.00 -9.53
CA THR A 65 -0.55 -10.20 -8.79
C THR A 65 -0.61 -8.75 -9.32
N VAL A 66 0.55 -8.16 -9.65
CA VAL A 66 0.66 -6.88 -10.36
C VAL A 66 -0.01 -6.97 -11.72
N GLY A 67 0.28 -8.01 -12.49
CA GLY A 67 -0.30 -8.19 -13.83
C GLY A 67 -1.82 -8.23 -13.76
N ILE A 68 -2.39 -9.04 -12.86
CA ILE A 68 -3.85 -9.14 -12.69
C ILE A 68 -4.47 -7.78 -12.38
N VAL A 69 -3.97 -7.06 -11.38
CA VAL A 69 -4.54 -5.76 -11.01
C VAL A 69 -4.35 -4.73 -12.13
N SER A 70 -3.24 -4.78 -12.87
CA SER A 70 -2.99 -3.90 -14.02
C SER A 70 -4.01 -4.14 -15.14
N GLU A 71 -4.29 -5.39 -15.48
CA GLU A 71 -5.31 -5.74 -16.48
C GLU A 71 -6.71 -5.29 -16.04
N LEU A 72 -7.05 -5.42 -14.76
CA LEU A 72 -8.34 -4.95 -14.21
C LEU A 72 -8.47 -3.41 -14.30
N ILE A 73 -7.42 -2.68 -13.94
CA ILE A 73 -7.37 -1.21 -14.05
C ILE A 73 -7.55 -0.80 -15.52
N TYR A 74 -6.76 -1.42 -16.41
CA TYR A 74 -6.78 -1.10 -17.83
C TYR A 74 -8.12 -1.42 -18.48
N ALA A 75 -8.73 -2.56 -18.16
CA ALA A 75 -10.05 -2.92 -18.67
C ALA A 75 -11.17 -1.95 -18.23
N ARG A 76 -11.03 -1.31 -17.06
CA ARG A 76 -12.04 -0.40 -16.53
C ARG A 76 -11.87 1.03 -17.05
N HIS A 77 -10.65 1.52 -17.16
CA HIS A 77 -10.37 2.95 -17.39
C HIS A 77 -9.55 3.24 -18.66
N GLY A 78 -8.89 2.24 -19.22
CA GLY A 78 -8.08 2.35 -20.44
C GLY A 78 -6.89 3.30 -20.29
N GLU A 79 -6.50 3.90 -21.41
CA GLU A 79 -5.29 4.74 -21.53
C GLU A 79 -5.41 6.11 -20.83
N ARG A 80 -6.63 6.57 -20.53
CA ARG A 80 -6.89 7.85 -19.86
C ARG A 80 -6.96 7.68 -18.35
N THR A 81 -5.91 7.09 -17.80
CA THR A 81 -5.82 6.76 -16.37
C THR A 81 -4.58 7.38 -15.77
N VAL A 82 -4.74 8.10 -14.67
CA VAL A 82 -3.67 8.52 -13.77
C VAL A 82 -3.54 7.46 -12.67
N LEU A 83 -2.35 6.91 -12.52
CA LEU A 83 -2.02 6.04 -11.39
C LEU A 83 -1.68 6.94 -10.18
N ALA A 84 -2.47 6.85 -9.09
CA ALA A 84 -2.27 7.63 -7.88
C ALA A 84 -1.91 6.70 -6.71
N SER A 85 -0.63 6.44 -6.53
CA SER A 85 -0.12 5.60 -5.45
C SER A 85 -0.18 6.30 -4.11
N ILE A 86 -0.89 5.66 -3.19
CA ILE A 86 -0.92 6.02 -1.79
C ILE A 86 0.40 5.59 -1.20
N ARG A 87 1.20 6.59 -0.87
CA ARG A 87 2.45 6.33 -0.21
C ARG A 87 2.20 5.73 1.18
N ARG A 88 3.11 4.92 1.70
CA ARG A 88 4.39 4.63 1.05
C ARG A 88 4.34 3.36 0.20
N ASP A 89 3.68 2.34 0.72
CA ASP A 89 3.78 0.99 0.19
C ASP A 89 3.07 0.83 -1.18
N GLY A 90 2.15 1.73 -1.54
CA GLY A 90 1.55 1.79 -2.87
C GLY A 90 2.48 2.30 -3.97
N THR A 91 3.54 3.05 -3.64
CA THR A 91 4.47 3.63 -4.63
C THR A 91 5.17 2.57 -5.48
N PRO A 92 5.88 1.57 -4.91
CA PRO A 92 6.49 0.52 -5.73
C PRO A 92 5.46 -0.24 -6.57
N ILE A 93 4.24 -0.39 -6.07
CA ILE A 93 3.16 -1.08 -6.79
C ILE A 93 2.71 -0.28 -8.00
N GLY A 94 2.57 1.04 -7.88
CA GLY A 94 2.28 1.93 -9.01
C GLY A 94 3.37 1.92 -10.08
N VAL A 95 4.66 1.89 -9.66
CA VAL A 95 5.80 1.72 -10.58
C VAL A 95 5.69 0.39 -11.34
N LEU A 96 5.39 -0.70 -10.63
CA LEU A 96 5.24 -2.02 -11.22
C LEU A 96 4.04 -2.11 -12.18
N ILE A 97 2.89 -1.52 -11.83
CA ILE A 97 1.72 -1.43 -12.70
C ILE A 97 2.07 -0.65 -13.97
N LYS A 98 2.71 0.52 -13.84
CA LYS A 98 3.15 1.32 -14.98
C LYS A 98 4.07 0.53 -15.91
N ARG A 99 5.09 -0.14 -15.36
CA ARG A 99 6.01 -1.00 -16.14
C ARG A 99 5.29 -2.15 -16.84
N TYR A 100 4.35 -2.80 -16.16
CA TYR A 100 3.55 -3.88 -16.75
C TYR A 100 2.72 -3.37 -17.93
N LEU A 101 1.99 -2.26 -17.74
CA LEU A 101 1.14 -1.68 -18.78
C LEU A 101 1.95 -1.20 -19.99
N GLN A 102 3.13 -0.61 -19.77
CA GLN A 102 4.05 -0.27 -20.85
C GLN A 102 4.50 -1.51 -21.64
N LEU A 103 4.85 -2.61 -20.94
CA LEU A 103 5.30 -3.84 -21.61
C LEU A 103 4.17 -4.51 -22.39
N VAL A 104 2.97 -4.55 -21.83
CA VAL A 104 1.88 -5.44 -22.26
C VAL A 104 0.89 -4.75 -23.19
N HIS A 105 0.68 -3.45 -22.99
CA HIS A 105 -0.28 -2.64 -23.76
C HIS A 105 0.39 -1.49 -24.53
N ASP A 106 1.71 -1.28 -24.38
CA ASP A 106 2.46 -0.17 -25.00
C ASP A 106 1.94 1.23 -24.60
N VAL A 107 1.49 1.35 -23.35
CA VAL A 107 0.92 2.61 -22.81
C VAL A 107 1.78 3.16 -21.66
N ASP A 108 2.06 4.46 -21.72
CA ASP A 108 2.79 5.19 -20.69
C ASP A 108 1.84 6.05 -19.86
N LEU A 109 1.33 5.51 -18.75
CA LEU A 109 0.38 6.22 -17.91
C LEU A 109 1.09 7.22 -16.97
N PRO A 110 0.51 8.41 -16.73
CA PRO A 110 0.97 9.31 -15.67
C PRO A 110 0.88 8.60 -14.30
N HIS A 111 1.93 8.69 -13.49
CA HIS A 111 1.98 8.09 -12.17
C HIS A 111 2.47 9.08 -11.12
N TYR A 112 1.66 9.26 -10.08
CA TYR A 112 1.94 10.11 -8.94
C TYR A 112 1.95 9.31 -7.64
N SER A 113 2.87 9.65 -6.74
CA SER A 113 2.85 9.19 -5.35
C SER A 113 2.42 10.34 -4.45
N PHE A 114 1.37 10.16 -3.66
CA PHE A 114 0.78 11.20 -2.81
C PHE A 114 0.48 10.71 -1.40
N SER A 115 0.20 11.66 -0.50
CA SER A 115 0.05 11.40 0.93
C SER A 115 -1.39 11.21 1.40
N ILE A 116 -1.56 10.23 2.29
CA ILE A 116 -2.74 10.10 3.16
C ILE A 116 -2.26 10.09 4.62
N LEU A 117 -2.65 11.10 5.38
CA LEU A 117 -2.45 11.22 6.83
C LEU A 117 -3.80 11.10 7.50
N ARG A 118 -4.23 9.85 7.77
CA ARG A 118 -5.58 9.57 8.28
C ARG A 118 -5.92 10.46 9.49
N PRO A 119 -7.10 11.11 9.50
CA PRO A 119 -8.23 10.91 8.60
C PRO A 119 -8.19 11.75 7.30
N HIS A 120 -7.08 12.41 6.98
CA HIS A 120 -6.97 13.35 5.87
C HIS A 120 -6.19 12.77 4.68
N VAL A 121 -6.53 13.28 3.50
CA VAL A 121 -5.81 13.08 2.24
C VAL A 121 -5.25 14.43 1.83
N ASP A 122 -4.07 14.42 1.21
CA ASP A 122 -3.53 15.62 0.57
C ASP A 122 -4.45 16.09 -0.57
N GLN A 123 -5.28 17.10 -0.29
CA GLN A 123 -6.19 17.66 -1.28
C GLN A 123 -5.45 18.38 -2.41
N ASN A 124 -4.29 18.97 -2.12
CA ASN A 124 -3.48 19.67 -3.13
C ASN A 124 -2.95 18.67 -4.16
N ALA A 125 -2.60 17.45 -3.74
CA ALA A 125 -2.25 16.38 -4.68
C ALA A 125 -3.41 16.01 -5.62
N LEU A 126 -4.64 15.91 -5.10
CA LEU A 126 -5.83 15.65 -5.93
C LEU A 126 -6.11 16.79 -6.91
N ILE A 127 -6.03 18.03 -6.45
CA ILE A 127 -6.19 19.22 -7.29
C ILE A 127 -5.13 19.22 -8.40
N TYR A 128 -3.86 19.00 -8.06
CA TYR A 128 -2.76 18.97 -9.03
C TYR A 128 -3.01 17.94 -10.13
N MET A 129 -3.35 16.69 -9.76
CA MET A 129 -3.64 15.63 -10.74
C MET A 129 -4.80 15.99 -11.66
N LEU A 130 -5.90 16.53 -11.12
CA LEU A 130 -7.08 16.92 -11.90
C LEU A 130 -6.86 18.17 -12.77
N GLN A 131 -6.01 19.10 -12.33
CA GLN A 131 -5.62 20.26 -13.15
C GLN A 131 -4.72 19.83 -14.31
N ARG A 132 -3.78 18.90 -14.07
CA ARG A 132 -2.85 18.42 -15.09
C ARG A 132 -3.48 17.45 -16.08
N HIS A 133 -4.44 16.64 -15.62
CA HIS A 133 -5.11 15.59 -16.39
C HIS A 133 -6.64 15.65 -16.24
N PRO A 134 -7.30 16.72 -16.73
CA PRO A 134 -8.72 16.99 -16.45
C PRO A 134 -9.70 15.94 -16.99
N ASP A 135 -9.30 15.20 -18.04
CA ASP A 135 -10.15 14.19 -18.68
C ASP A 135 -9.75 12.74 -18.31
N TYR A 136 -8.87 12.57 -17.32
CA TYR A 136 -8.37 11.25 -16.92
C TYR A 136 -9.07 10.76 -15.66
N HIS A 137 -9.28 9.46 -15.57
CA HIS A 137 -9.67 8.80 -14.33
C HIS A 137 -8.46 8.71 -13.39
N ILE A 138 -8.65 8.95 -12.10
CA ILE A 138 -7.61 8.75 -11.09
C ILE A 138 -7.86 7.41 -10.41
N GLN A 139 -6.97 6.44 -10.65
CA GLN A 139 -6.97 5.15 -9.98
C GLN A 139 -6.08 5.24 -8.74
N PHE A 140 -6.68 5.18 -7.55
CA PHE A 140 -5.89 5.07 -6.32
C PHE A 140 -5.24 3.68 -6.22
N ILE A 141 -3.99 3.62 -5.80
CA ILE A 141 -3.21 2.37 -5.69
C ILE A 141 -2.62 2.24 -4.29
N ASP A 142 -2.72 1.06 -3.70
CA ASP A 142 -2.01 0.69 -2.47
C ASP A 142 -1.46 -0.74 -2.59
N SER A 143 -0.63 -1.16 -1.65
CA SER A 143 -0.06 -2.51 -1.63
C SER A 143 -1.03 -3.53 -1.07
N TRP A 144 -1.71 -3.26 0.05
CA TRP A 144 -2.60 -4.23 0.64
C TRP A 144 -3.71 -3.59 1.46
N THR A 145 -4.77 -4.34 1.72
CA THR A 145 -5.83 -3.92 2.67
C THR A 145 -6.40 -5.10 3.44
N GLY A 146 -6.42 -4.99 4.77
CA GLY A 146 -7.01 -6.01 5.66
C GLY A 146 -8.29 -5.57 6.38
N LYS A 147 -8.43 -4.29 6.70
CA LYS A 147 -9.61 -3.74 7.41
C LYS A 147 -10.25 -2.53 6.74
N GLY A 148 -9.82 -2.22 5.53
CA GLY A 148 -10.37 -1.13 4.71
C GLY A 148 -10.21 0.27 5.32
N ALA A 149 -9.21 0.49 6.18
CA ALA A 149 -9.03 1.79 6.83
C ALA A 149 -8.75 2.92 5.81
N THR A 150 -7.82 2.69 4.88
CA THR A 150 -7.52 3.62 3.78
C THR A 150 -8.72 3.81 2.87
N ARG A 151 -9.43 2.72 2.53
CA ARG A 151 -10.65 2.76 1.71
C ARG A 151 -11.70 3.72 2.27
N ARG A 152 -12.04 3.59 3.56
CA ARG A 152 -13.04 4.47 4.20
C ARG A 152 -12.63 5.93 4.17
N VAL A 153 -11.35 6.21 4.46
CA VAL A 153 -10.82 7.58 4.43
C VAL A 153 -10.91 8.17 3.01
N LEU A 154 -10.57 7.40 1.97
CA LEU A 154 -10.75 7.82 0.59
C LEU A 154 -12.22 8.11 0.27
N THR A 155 -13.14 7.22 0.64
CA THR A 155 -14.58 7.41 0.40
C THR A 155 -15.07 8.74 0.99
N ASP A 156 -14.72 9.02 2.25
CA ASP A 156 -15.14 10.24 2.94
C ASP A 156 -14.52 11.50 2.32
N VAL A 157 -13.22 11.46 2.03
CA VAL A 157 -12.50 12.58 1.40
C VAL A 157 -13.03 12.85 0.01
N VAL A 158 -13.13 11.84 -0.86
CA VAL A 158 -13.56 11.99 -2.26
C VAL A 158 -14.97 12.55 -2.32
N LYS A 159 -15.87 12.09 -1.43
CA LYS A 159 -17.23 12.64 -1.31
C LYS A 159 -17.19 14.14 -0.98
N SER A 160 -16.41 14.54 0.03
CA SER A 160 -16.27 15.94 0.43
C SER A 160 -15.64 16.78 -0.68
N PHE A 161 -14.56 16.28 -1.28
CA PHE A 161 -13.82 16.92 -2.37
C PHE A 161 -14.71 17.19 -3.58
N ASN A 162 -15.49 16.19 -4.01
CA ASN A 162 -16.45 16.34 -5.10
C ASN A 162 -17.51 17.40 -4.81
N ALA A 163 -18.01 17.47 -3.57
CA ALA A 163 -18.96 18.50 -3.16
C ALA A 163 -18.36 19.91 -3.18
N THR A 164 -17.09 20.05 -2.78
CA THR A 164 -16.37 21.33 -2.75
C THR A 164 -15.99 21.85 -4.15
N TYR A 165 -15.47 20.97 -5.00
CA TYR A 165 -14.88 21.36 -6.30
C TYR A 165 -15.78 21.08 -7.50
N GLY A 166 -16.94 20.45 -7.30
CA GLY A 166 -17.85 20.08 -8.40
C GLY A 166 -17.26 19.01 -9.33
N THR A 167 -16.41 18.13 -8.79
CA THR A 167 -15.75 17.05 -9.54
C THR A 167 -16.53 15.74 -9.45
N ASN A 168 -16.11 14.75 -10.25
CA ASN A 168 -16.66 13.39 -10.24
C ASN A 168 -15.56 12.35 -10.00
N LEU A 169 -14.67 12.63 -9.05
CA LEU A 169 -13.60 11.72 -8.66
C LEU A 169 -14.21 10.44 -8.08
N GLN A 170 -13.70 9.28 -8.49
CA GLN A 170 -14.08 8.00 -7.91
C GLN A 170 -13.17 7.67 -6.74
N ASP A 171 -13.68 6.98 -5.74
CA ASP A 171 -12.94 6.58 -4.54
C ASP A 171 -12.36 5.16 -4.68
N ASP A 172 -12.43 4.54 -5.86
CA ASP A 172 -11.96 3.19 -6.16
C ASP A 172 -10.45 3.03 -5.85
N ILE A 173 -10.09 1.97 -5.12
CA ILE A 173 -8.71 1.69 -4.70
C ILE A 173 -8.30 0.33 -5.24
N ALA A 174 -7.27 0.31 -6.08
CA ALA A 174 -6.63 -0.91 -6.54
C ALA A 174 -5.55 -1.32 -5.54
N VAL A 175 -5.54 -2.60 -5.14
CA VAL A 175 -4.55 -3.13 -4.20
C VAL A 175 -3.84 -4.34 -4.76
N LEU A 176 -2.56 -4.53 -4.42
CA LEU A 176 -1.89 -5.79 -4.78
C LEU A 176 -2.60 -6.97 -4.09
N ALA A 177 -2.81 -6.89 -2.77
CA ALA A 177 -3.49 -7.93 -1.98
C ALA A 177 -4.66 -7.39 -1.14
N ASP A 178 -5.88 -7.88 -1.39
CA ASP A 178 -7.05 -7.56 -0.56
C ASP A 178 -7.41 -8.75 0.34
N ILE A 179 -6.70 -8.87 1.46
CA ILE A 179 -6.95 -9.91 2.47
C ILE A 179 -8.20 -9.63 3.32
N GLY A 180 -8.78 -8.42 3.19
CA GLY A 180 -9.90 -7.94 3.99
C GLY A 180 -11.26 -7.95 3.30
N HIS A 181 -11.31 -8.17 1.99
CA HIS A 181 -12.54 -8.03 1.20
C HIS A 181 -13.11 -6.62 1.18
N CYS A 182 -12.22 -5.62 1.06
CA CYS A 182 -12.54 -4.20 1.12
C CYS A 182 -12.36 -3.43 -0.20
N SER A 183 -11.91 -4.09 -1.27
CA SER A 183 -11.74 -3.54 -2.61
C SER A 183 -12.29 -4.49 -3.66
N SER A 184 -12.90 -3.91 -4.69
CA SER A 184 -13.34 -4.57 -5.91
C SER A 184 -12.25 -4.66 -6.99
N THR A 185 -11.05 -4.13 -6.74
CA THR A 185 -9.93 -4.14 -7.68
C THR A 185 -8.67 -4.59 -6.95
N PHE A 186 -8.28 -5.84 -7.15
CA PHE A 186 -7.17 -6.44 -6.44
C PHE A 186 -6.44 -7.44 -7.32
N GLY A 187 -5.18 -7.73 -7.01
CA GLY A 187 -4.45 -8.80 -7.70
C GLY A 187 -4.68 -10.17 -7.07
N THR A 188 -4.87 -10.24 -5.74
CA THR A 188 -5.14 -11.48 -5.02
C THR A 188 -5.89 -11.28 -3.70
N ARG A 189 -6.48 -12.37 -3.19
CA ARG A 189 -7.03 -12.50 -1.84
C ARG A 189 -6.10 -13.23 -0.87
N ASP A 190 -5.01 -13.78 -1.40
CA ASP A 190 -4.04 -14.50 -0.58
C ASP A 190 -3.34 -13.55 0.39
N ASP A 191 -3.16 -14.02 1.62
CA ASP A 191 -2.39 -13.34 2.66
C ASP A 191 -0.96 -13.89 2.67
N PHE A 192 -0.08 -13.23 1.95
CA PHE A 192 1.34 -13.57 1.84
C PHE A 192 2.23 -12.36 2.12
N LEU A 193 3.48 -12.61 2.50
CA LEU A 193 4.44 -11.55 2.78
C LEU A 193 4.88 -10.86 1.48
N ILE A 194 4.42 -9.62 1.28
CA ILE A 194 4.92 -8.74 0.22
C ILE A 194 6.29 -8.22 0.67
N PRO A 195 7.40 -8.43 -0.08
CA PRO A 195 8.74 -8.08 0.40
C PRO A 195 8.90 -6.60 0.78
N SER A 196 8.21 -5.69 0.09
CA SER A 196 8.27 -4.25 0.39
C SER A 196 7.71 -3.89 1.78
N ALA A 197 6.91 -4.76 2.42
CA ALA A 197 6.41 -4.52 3.77
C ALA A 197 7.50 -4.69 4.86
N LEU A 198 8.60 -5.36 4.54
CA LEU A 198 9.70 -5.62 5.49
C LEU A 198 10.60 -4.40 5.69
N LEU A 199 10.75 -3.58 4.65
CA LEU A 199 11.69 -2.46 4.63
C LEU A 199 10.90 -1.17 4.51
N ASN A 200 11.32 -0.15 5.25
CA ASN A 200 10.62 1.11 5.25
C ASN A 200 11.05 1.98 4.04
N ALA A 201 11.71 3.13 4.25
CA ALA A 201 12.12 4.00 3.16
C ALA A 201 13.04 3.29 2.14
N HIS A 202 13.86 2.35 2.62
CA HIS A 202 14.89 1.61 1.86
C HIS A 202 14.35 0.80 0.66
N VAL A 203 13.06 0.48 0.60
CA VAL A 203 12.45 -0.20 -0.56
C VAL A 203 11.38 0.67 -1.24
N ASN A 204 11.17 1.88 -0.75
CA ASN A 204 10.05 2.72 -1.13
C ASN A 204 10.47 4.14 -1.56
N GLY A 205 11.58 4.24 -2.28
CA GLY A 205 12.05 5.46 -2.90
C GLY A 205 12.88 6.32 -1.95
N LEU A 206 13.35 5.79 -0.82
CA LEU A 206 14.03 6.53 0.25
C LEU A 206 13.19 7.67 0.84
N ILE A 207 11.87 7.51 0.79
CA ILE A 207 10.91 8.48 1.30
C ILE A 207 10.41 8.05 2.69
N SER A 208 10.43 8.98 3.65
CA SER A 208 9.92 8.77 5.01
C SER A 208 8.39 8.64 5.08
N LYS A 209 7.83 8.49 6.28
CA LYS A 209 6.41 8.82 6.53
C LYS A 209 6.11 10.30 6.23
N SER A 210 4.84 10.60 5.96
CA SER A 210 4.42 11.99 5.74
C SER A 210 4.22 12.70 7.07
N VAL A 211 4.30 14.03 7.03
CA VAL A 211 3.95 14.91 8.14
C VAL A 211 3.09 16.06 7.66
N MET A 212 2.26 16.55 8.57
CA MET A 212 1.58 17.83 8.44
C MET A 212 2.08 18.73 9.56
N GLN A 213 2.88 19.75 9.21
CA GLN A 213 3.39 20.74 10.16
C GLN A 213 3.07 22.12 9.61
N GLU A 214 2.12 22.81 10.24
CA GLU A 214 1.55 24.07 9.77
C GLU A 214 2.62 25.17 9.56
N ASP A 215 3.67 25.17 10.40
CA ASP A 215 4.78 26.14 10.28
C ASP A 215 5.67 25.90 9.05
N LEU A 216 5.65 24.69 8.48
CA LEU A 216 6.51 24.28 7.37
C LEU A 216 5.74 24.00 6.08
N ILE A 217 4.41 23.89 6.12
CA ILE A 217 3.57 23.51 4.98
C ILE A 217 2.52 24.58 4.77
N GLY A 218 2.67 25.34 3.68
CA GLY A 218 1.75 26.39 3.30
C GLY A 218 0.46 25.84 2.67
N PRO A 219 -0.56 26.70 2.47
CA PRO A 219 -1.88 26.27 2.00
C PRO A 219 -1.90 25.68 0.59
N GLY A 220 -0.93 26.02 -0.26
CA GLY A 220 -0.77 25.45 -1.61
C GLY A 220 0.29 24.35 -1.69
N ASP A 221 0.92 23.99 -0.57
CA ASP A 221 1.96 22.95 -0.54
C ASP A 221 1.33 21.56 -0.38
N PHE A 222 2.04 20.54 -0.85
CA PHE A 222 1.74 19.16 -0.52
C PHE A 222 2.11 18.83 0.92
N HIS A 223 1.61 17.72 1.44
CA HIS A 223 2.10 17.12 2.67
C HIS A 223 3.62 16.92 2.62
N GLY A 224 4.26 17.07 3.77
CA GLY A 224 5.71 17.01 3.89
C GLY A 224 6.25 15.59 3.99
N ALA A 225 7.49 15.41 3.55
CA ALA A 225 8.28 14.20 3.77
C ALA A 225 9.78 14.50 3.77
N ARG A 226 10.57 13.60 4.37
CA ARG A 226 12.02 13.57 4.22
C ARG A 226 12.41 12.60 3.10
N TYR A 227 13.39 13.01 2.31
CA TYR A 227 14.08 12.17 1.34
C TYR A 227 15.48 11.84 1.87
N TYR A 228 15.70 10.57 2.20
CA TYR A 228 16.96 10.03 2.74
C TYR A 228 18.02 9.83 1.66
N ARG A 229 18.50 10.92 1.04
CA ARG A 229 19.56 10.86 0.02
C ARG A 229 20.83 10.19 0.54
N GLU A 230 21.10 10.33 1.83
CA GLU A 230 22.23 9.73 2.53
C GLU A 230 22.19 8.20 2.59
N TRP A 231 21.04 7.56 2.31
CA TRP A 231 20.88 6.10 2.30
C TRP A 231 20.91 5.50 0.89
N ALA A 232 21.41 6.24 -0.10
CA ALA A 232 21.46 5.77 -1.48
C ALA A 232 22.23 4.44 -1.66
N GLU A 233 23.22 4.16 -0.81
CA GLU A 233 23.98 2.90 -0.87
C GLU A 233 23.20 1.68 -0.35
N ASP A 234 22.20 1.90 0.51
CA ASP A 234 21.34 0.87 1.10
C ASP A 234 19.97 0.76 0.42
N ASP A 235 19.77 1.52 -0.67
CA ASP A 235 18.50 1.56 -1.39
C ASP A 235 18.28 0.30 -2.24
N VAL A 236 17.17 -0.37 -1.97
CA VAL A 236 16.72 -1.57 -2.68
C VAL A 236 15.41 -1.35 -3.43
N SER A 237 14.96 -0.10 -3.61
CA SER A 237 13.79 0.21 -4.42
C SER A 237 13.87 -0.32 -5.85
N HIS A 238 14.96 -0.02 -6.55
CA HIS A 238 15.19 -0.54 -7.91
C HIS A 238 15.35 -2.05 -7.92
N VAL A 239 16.07 -2.61 -6.95
CA VAL A 239 16.21 -4.07 -6.81
C VAL A 239 14.85 -4.74 -6.70
N PHE A 240 13.94 -4.20 -5.89
CA PHE A 240 12.57 -4.72 -5.76
C PHE A 240 11.82 -4.67 -7.08
N VAL A 241 11.72 -3.49 -7.70
CA VAL A 241 10.90 -3.33 -8.92
C VAL A 241 11.50 -4.03 -10.14
N ASP A 242 12.83 -4.07 -10.27
CA ASP A 242 13.52 -4.72 -11.38
C ASP A 242 13.39 -6.24 -11.29
N THR A 243 13.55 -6.81 -10.08
CA THR A 243 13.43 -8.27 -9.87
C THR A 243 12.02 -8.76 -10.19
N ILE A 244 10.99 -8.01 -9.80
CA ILE A 244 9.59 -8.37 -10.10
C ILE A 244 9.26 -8.13 -11.58
N ALA A 245 9.70 -7.01 -12.15
CA ALA A 245 9.41 -6.70 -13.55
C ALA A 245 10.05 -7.70 -14.53
N ALA A 246 11.18 -8.32 -14.15
CA ALA A 246 11.80 -9.38 -14.92
C ALA A 246 10.89 -10.61 -15.13
N GLU A 247 9.89 -10.81 -14.26
CA GLU A 247 8.94 -11.92 -14.35
C GLU A 247 7.76 -11.63 -15.28
N PHE A 248 7.53 -10.36 -15.69
CA PHE A 248 6.30 -9.96 -16.39
C PHE A 248 6.05 -10.76 -17.68
N ALA A 249 7.07 -10.93 -18.52
CA ALA A 249 6.94 -11.69 -19.76
C ALA A 249 6.53 -13.16 -19.53
N HIS A 250 6.78 -13.72 -18.34
CA HIS A 250 6.41 -15.08 -17.98
C HIS A 250 5.01 -15.21 -17.37
N ILE A 251 4.40 -14.10 -16.92
CA ILE A 251 3.10 -14.10 -16.23
C ILE A 251 1.97 -13.44 -17.04
N THR A 252 2.26 -12.72 -18.13
CA THR A 252 1.27 -11.90 -18.88
C THR A 252 0.02 -12.69 -19.27
N GLU A 253 0.17 -13.86 -19.90
CA GLU A 253 -0.97 -14.67 -20.33
C GLU A 253 -1.79 -15.21 -19.15
N GLU A 254 -1.13 -15.55 -18.05
CA GLU A 254 -1.80 -15.99 -16.82
C GLU A 254 -2.60 -14.85 -16.18
N ALA A 255 -2.00 -13.65 -16.10
CA ALA A 255 -2.61 -12.45 -15.57
C ALA A 255 -3.85 -12.03 -16.36
N ARG A 256 -3.74 -11.95 -17.69
CA ARG A 256 -4.86 -11.63 -18.59
C ARG A 256 -6.03 -12.59 -18.41
N ARG A 257 -5.76 -13.89 -18.50
CA ARG A 257 -6.78 -14.93 -18.33
C ARG A 257 -7.49 -14.82 -16.98
N GLN A 258 -6.75 -14.56 -15.90
CA GLN A 258 -7.32 -14.43 -14.56
C GLN A 258 -8.19 -13.16 -14.44
N ALA A 259 -7.74 -12.03 -14.98
CA ALA A 259 -8.49 -10.79 -15.00
C ALA A 259 -9.78 -10.92 -15.84
N GLU A 260 -9.69 -11.49 -17.05
CA GLU A 260 -10.85 -11.78 -17.91
C GLU A 260 -11.87 -12.68 -17.21
N ALA A 261 -11.41 -13.73 -16.52
CA ALA A 261 -12.28 -14.63 -15.77
C ALA A 261 -13.04 -13.91 -14.65
N TRP A 262 -12.38 -12.98 -13.94
CA TRP A 262 -13.03 -12.17 -12.90
C TRP A 262 -13.96 -11.11 -13.47
N ILE A 263 -13.61 -10.46 -14.58
CA ILE A 263 -14.49 -9.51 -15.28
C ILE A 263 -15.76 -10.22 -15.74
N ALA A 264 -15.65 -11.43 -16.30
CA ALA A 264 -16.79 -12.24 -16.70
C ALA A 264 -17.62 -12.76 -15.50
N ASN A 265 -17.05 -12.76 -14.29
CA ASN A 265 -17.66 -13.26 -13.07
C ASN A 265 -17.51 -12.27 -11.91
N PRO A 266 -18.23 -11.13 -11.93
CA PRO A 266 -18.05 -10.04 -10.96
C PRO A 266 -18.25 -10.43 -9.50
N GLN A 267 -18.91 -11.56 -9.23
CA GLN A 267 -19.07 -12.10 -7.87
C GLN A 267 -17.73 -12.35 -7.17
N TYR A 268 -16.66 -12.68 -7.91
CA TYR A 268 -15.32 -12.86 -7.32
C TYR A 268 -14.72 -11.55 -6.81
N MET A 269 -15.15 -10.43 -7.36
CA MET A 269 -14.66 -9.10 -7.00
C MET A 269 -15.57 -8.36 -6.03
N LYS A 270 -16.61 -9.00 -5.51
CA LYS A 270 -17.55 -8.37 -4.60
C LYS A 270 -16.90 -8.05 -3.26
N GLU A 271 -17.04 -6.80 -2.83
CA GLU A 271 -16.66 -6.33 -1.49
C GLU A 271 -17.62 -6.91 -0.44
N THR A 272 -17.07 -7.59 0.57
CA THR A 272 -17.86 -8.20 1.66
C THR A 272 -17.47 -7.68 3.04
N TRP A 273 -16.35 -6.94 3.13
CA TRP A 273 -15.80 -6.39 4.36
C TRP A 273 -15.55 -7.46 5.43
N GLN A 274 -15.28 -8.70 5.01
CA GLN A 274 -15.10 -9.84 5.89
C GLN A 274 -13.97 -9.64 6.90
N GLY A 275 -12.88 -9.00 6.51
CA GLY A 275 -11.78 -8.69 7.41
C GLY A 275 -12.21 -7.77 8.55
N LEU A 276 -13.02 -6.73 8.26
CA LEU A 276 -13.53 -5.83 9.29
C LEU A 276 -14.47 -6.55 10.26
N HIS A 277 -15.39 -7.38 9.75
CA HIS A 277 -16.32 -8.15 10.58
C HIS A 277 -15.58 -9.16 11.49
N ASN A 278 -14.58 -9.86 10.96
CA ASN A 278 -13.77 -10.80 11.75
C ASN A 278 -12.97 -10.08 12.83
N LEU A 279 -12.38 -8.89 12.55
CA LEU A 279 -11.73 -8.09 13.60
C LEU A 279 -12.70 -7.66 14.70
N GLN A 280 -13.94 -7.29 14.37
CA GLN A 280 -14.95 -6.94 15.37
C GLN A 280 -15.34 -8.13 16.26
N GLU A 281 -15.33 -9.35 15.72
CA GLU A 281 -15.53 -10.57 16.50
C GLU A 281 -14.34 -10.82 17.43
N LEU A 282 -13.12 -10.76 16.93
CA LEU A 282 -11.90 -10.90 17.74
C LEU A 282 -11.86 -9.85 18.87
N MET A 283 -12.28 -8.62 18.59
CA MET A 283 -12.40 -7.58 19.62
C MET A 283 -13.34 -7.99 20.76
N ARG A 284 -14.52 -8.54 20.45
CA ARG A 284 -15.45 -9.06 21.46
C ARG A 284 -14.88 -10.25 22.21
N GLN A 285 -14.32 -11.22 21.49
CA GLN A 285 -13.79 -12.46 22.04
C GLN A 285 -12.64 -12.22 23.03
N TYR A 286 -11.78 -11.24 22.73
CA TYR A 286 -10.58 -10.95 23.51
C TYR A 286 -10.72 -9.71 24.42
N GLY A 287 -11.88 -9.05 24.45
CA GLY A 287 -12.11 -7.86 25.27
C GLY A 287 -11.22 -6.67 24.88
N ILE A 288 -11.09 -6.41 23.57
CA ILE A 288 -10.26 -5.34 23.00
C ILE A 288 -11.19 -4.23 22.48
N ASP A 289 -11.03 -3.03 23.00
CA ASP A 289 -11.86 -1.87 22.60
C ASP A 289 -11.32 -1.11 21.39
N ASP A 290 -10.01 -1.26 21.08
CA ASP A 290 -9.37 -0.62 19.93
C ASP A 290 -8.78 -1.64 18.95
N ASN A 291 -9.26 -1.60 17.70
CA ASN A 291 -8.76 -2.45 16.62
C ASN A 291 -7.30 -2.17 16.24
N THR A 292 -6.65 -1.14 16.76
CA THR A 292 -5.21 -0.90 16.57
C THR A 292 -4.34 -1.95 17.26
N PHE A 293 -4.86 -2.62 18.29
CA PHE A 293 -4.22 -3.75 18.99
C PHE A 293 -4.27 -5.06 18.19
N LEU A 294 -5.12 -5.14 17.18
CA LEU A 294 -5.17 -6.26 16.24
C LEU A 294 -4.36 -5.95 15.00
N LYS A 295 -3.42 -6.85 14.66
CA LYS A 295 -2.47 -6.72 13.56
C LYS A 295 -2.68 -7.86 12.57
N PRO A 296 -3.73 -7.77 11.75
CA PRO A 296 -4.10 -8.83 10.83
C PRO A 296 -3.14 -8.91 9.64
N GLY A 297 -2.90 -10.12 9.18
CA GLY A 297 -2.10 -10.37 8.00
C GLY A 297 -0.68 -10.80 8.31
N VAL A 298 -0.08 -11.49 7.35
CA VAL A 298 1.31 -11.98 7.45
C VAL A 298 2.29 -10.82 7.62
N GLY A 299 2.14 -9.74 6.86
CA GLY A 299 3.03 -8.57 6.91
C GLY A 299 3.03 -7.89 8.29
N GLU A 300 1.86 -7.51 8.79
CA GLU A 300 1.73 -6.84 10.10
C GLU A 300 2.16 -7.76 11.25
N THR A 301 1.80 -9.05 11.21
CA THR A 301 2.21 -10.03 12.23
C THR A 301 3.73 -10.20 12.25
N THR A 302 4.36 -10.27 11.07
CA THR A 302 5.83 -10.34 10.94
C THR A 302 6.47 -9.12 11.58
N ARG A 303 5.99 -7.91 11.23
CA ARG A 303 6.54 -6.66 11.74
C ARG A 303 6.42 -6.58 13.26
N VAL A 304 5.25 -6.93 13.80
CA VAL A 304 5.00 -6.98 15.25
C VAL A 304 5.99 -7.91 15.92
N LEU A 305 6.09 -9.16 15.47
CA LEU A 305 7.02 -10.13 16.04
C LEU A 305 8.46 -9.64 15.97
N LEU A 306 8.86 -8.91 14.93
CA LEU A 306 10.25 -8.48 14.82
C LEU A 306 10.62 -7.29 15.73
N ILE A 307 9.70 -6.37 16.03
CA ILE A 307 10.01 -5.12 16.77
C ILE A 307 9.42 -5.04 18.19
N GLN A 308 8.46 -5.90 18.53
CA GLN A 308 7.79 -5.89 19.83
C GLN A 308 7.29 -7.29 20.20
N SER A 309 6.78 -7.45 21.42
CA SER A 309 6.25 -8.72 21.89
C SER A 309 4.71 -8.69 21.91
N PRO A 310 4.02 -9.35 20.95
CA PRO A 310 2.57 -9.50 21.02
C PRO A 310 2.16 -10.39 22.21
N TRP A 311 0.93 -10.23 22.66
CA TRP A 311 0.32 -11.11 23.66
C TRP A 311 0.18 -12.54 23.15
N LYS A 312 -0.28 -12.69 21.90
CA LYS A 312 -0.40 -13.96 21.19
C LYS A 312 -0.50 -13.74 19.69
N VAL A 313 -0.33 -14.81 18.93
CA VAL A 313 -0.60 -14.85 17.48
C VAL A 313 -1.69 -15.86 17.22
N LEU A 314 -2.73 -15.43 16.50
CA LEU A 314 -3.73 -16.34 15.95
C LEU A 314 -3.28 -16.79 14.57
N VAL A 315 -3.47 -18.06 14.25
CA VAL A 315 -3.21 -18.62 12.93
C VAL A 315 -4.43 -19.39 12.44
N LYS A 316 -4.78 -19.21 11.16
CA LYS A 316 -5.90 -19.92 10.55
C LYS A 316 -5.60 -21.40 10.35
N ARG A 317 -4.42 -21.66 9.79
CA ARG A 317 -3.95 -22.97 9.37
C ARG A 317 -2.46 -23.10 9.68
N PRO A 318 -2.06 -23.93 10.66
CA PRO A 318 -0.65 -24.12 11.02
C PRO A 318 0.23 -24.66 9.88
N ASP A 319 -0.38 -25.31 8.88
CA ASP A 319 0.29 -25.89 7.72
C ASP A 319 0.39 -24.93 6.53
N ASP A 320 -0.11 -23.70 6.65
CA ASP A 320 -0.03 -22.70 5.59
C ASP A 320 1.43 -22.28 5.34
N PRO A 321 1.96 -22.44 4.12
CA PRO A 321 3.35 -22.08 3.82
C PRO A 321 3.65 -20.59 4.05
N TYR A 322 2.65 -19.69 3.96
CA TYR A 322 2.85 -18.25 4.14
C TYR A 322 3.05 -17.83 5.60
N ILE A 323 2.75 -18.70 6.57
CA ILE A 323 2.97 -18.39 8.00
C ILE A 323 4.18 -19.12 8.59
N ARG A 324 4.96 -19.86 7.79
CA ARG A 324 6.09 -20.66 8.31
C ARG A 324 7.09 -19.81 9.11
N HIS A 325 7.43 -18.61 8.61
CA HIS A 325 8.31 -17.68 9.33
C HIS A 325 7.64 -17.07 10.56
N ILE A 326 6.32 -16.85 10.54
CA ILE A 326 5.55 -16.40 11.72
C ILE A 326 5.68 -17.42 12.86
N LEU A 327 5.47 -18.71 12.57
CA LEU A 327 5.59 -19.77 13.57
C LEU A 327 7.00 -19.86 14.14
N HIS A 328 8.01 -19.71 13.29
CA HIS A 328 9.41 -19.69 13.73
C HIS A 328 9.72 -18.50 14.64
N LEU A 329 9.33 -17.28 14.25
CA LEU A 329 9.53 -16.06 15.02
C LEU A 329 8.77 -16.07 16.36
N ALA A 330 7.55 -16.61 16.37
CA ALA A 330 6.76 -16.75 17.59
C ALA A 330 7.42 -17.73 18.56
N ALA A 331 7.91 -18.88 18.08
CA ALA A 331 8.61 -19.86 18.88
C ALA A 331 9.92 -19.31 19.47
N GLU A 332 10.72 -18.61 18.67
CA GLU A 332 11.97 -17.98 19.11
C GLU A 332 11.73 -16.96 20.23
N ARG A 333 10.61 -16.23 20.18
CA ARG A 333 10.25 -15.19 21.15
C ARG A 333 9.39 -15.69 22.32
N GLY A 334 9.02 -16.97 22.34
CA GLY A 334 8.11 -17.51 23.35
C GLY A 334 6.69 -16.91 23.30
N VAL A 335 6.27 -16.42 22.14
CA VAL A 335 4.91 -15.90 21.93
C VAL A 335 3.96 -17.08 21.71
N PRO A 336 2.86 -17.17 22.46
CA PRO A 336 1.89 -18.25 22.27
C PRO A 336 1.18 -18.12 20.91
N VAL A 337 1.02 -19.26 20.24
CA VAL A 337 0.28 -19.38 18.97
C VAL A 337 -1.01 -20.17 19.22
N GLU A 338 -2.15 -19.59 18.85
CA GLU A 338 -3.47 -20.23 18.92
C GLU A 338 -4.03 -20.45 17.52
N VAL A 339 -4.68 -21.60 17.31
CA VAL A 339 -5.32 -21.90 16.02
C VAL A 339 -6.77 -21.42 16.07
N ASP A 340 -7.13 -20.55 15.13
CA ASP A 340 -8.49 -20.05 14.91
C ASP A 340 -8.89 -20.30 13.44
N PRO A 341 -9.58 -21.41 13.13
CA PRO A 341 -9.97 -21.74 11.76
C PRO A 341 -10.93 -20.73 11.11
N ASP A 342 -11.64 -19.94 11.92
CA ASP A 342 -12.63 -18.95 11.48
C ASP A 342 -11.98 -17.60 11.13
N LEU A 343 -10.66 -17.48 11.33
CA LEU A 343 -9.91 -16.28 10.98
C LEU A 343 -10.03 -15.98 9.47
N THR A 344 -10.30 -14.72 9.14
CA THR A 344 -10.31 -14.28 7.73
C THR A 344 -8.90 -14.29 7.15
N PHE A 345 -7.94 -13.82 7.94
CA PHE A 345 -6.51 -13.70 7.60
C PHE A 345 -5.77 -15.03 7.79
N ALA A 346 -4.57 -15.17 7.23
CA ALA A 346 -3.72 -16.33 7.50
C ALA A 346 -3.22 -16.31 8.96
N CYS A 347 -2.92 -15.12 9.47
CA CYS A 347 -2.59 -14.90 10.87
C CYS A 347 -2.97 -13.49 11.37
N CYS A 348 -3.01 -13.31 12.68
CA CYS A 348 -3.24 -12.02 13.33
C CYS A 348 -2.44 -11.94 14.63
N ALA A 349 -1.55 -10.96 14.77
CA ALA A 349 -0.94 -10.69 16.07
C ALA A 349 -1.90 -9.85 16.93
N ILE A 350 -2.02 -10.22 18.21
CA ILE A 350 -2.77 -9.46 19.20
C ILE A 350 -1.76 -8.80 20.15
N ILE A 351 -1.81 -7.48 20.23
CA ILE A 351 -1.04 -6.69 21.20
C ILE A 351 -1.91 -6.50 22.44
N LYS A 352 -1.34 -6.62 23.64
CA LYS A 352 -2.09 -6.32 24.87
C LYS A 352 -2.16 -4.79 25.04
N PRO A 353 -3.34 -4.21 25.34
CA PRO A 353 -3.39 -2.89 25.94
C PRO A 353 -2.59 -2.94 27.25
N GLU A 354 -1.66 -2.01 27.47
CA GLU A 354 -1.11 -1.84 28.81
C GLU A 354 -2.27 -1.57 29.77
N ALA A 355 -2.29 -2.26 30.91
CA ALA A 355 -3.39 -2.10 31.87
C ALA A 355 -3.32 -0.71 32.48
N GLY A 356 -4.10 0.23 31.94
CA GLY A 356 -4.40 1.54 32.52
C GLY A 356 -3.20 2.47 32.74
N VAL A 357 -3.07 3.47 31.88
CA VAL A 357 -2.67 4.83 32.30
C VAL A 357 -3.81 5.76 31.97
#